data_AF-A0A817AUF5-F1
#
_entry.id   AF-A0A817AUF5-F1
#
_cell.length_a   1.000
_cell.length_b   1.000
_cell.length_c   1.000
_cell.angle_alpha   90.00
_cell.angle_beta   90.00
_cell.angle_gamma   90.00
#
_symmetry.space_group_name_H-M   'P 1'
#
loop_
_entity.id
_entity.type
_entity.pdbx_description
1 polymer ?
#
loop_
_entity_poly.entity_id
_entity_poly.type
_entity_poly.pdbx_seq_one_letter_code
_entity_poly.pdbx_strand_id
1 'polypeptide(L)'
;MPLKSKEFVDTSDSGSDNESGAKATSKKPKAKSSDGKHDPPAKRAKSNEEDSGAVASKTGSGGERLYEIGKSRYVSVSEFKGKPYINIREYYEDKGVEKPGKKGISLTADQWDRLKSLVNQVDKDLKKSK
;
A
#
# COMPACT_ATOMS: atom_id res chain seq x y z
N MET A 1 -42.02 20.36 -47.02
CA MET A 1 -40.64 20.88 -46.88
C MET A 1 -39.69 19.69 -46.88
N PRO A 2 -38.62 19.67 -47.70
CA PRO A 2 -37.73 18.52 -47.80
C PRO A 2 -36.60 18.61 -46.76
N LEU A 3 -36.31 17.53 -46.06
CA LEU A 3 -35.08 17.37 -45.29
C LEU A 3 -34.14 16.45 -46.07
N LYS A 4 -32.96 17.00 -46.41
CA LYS A 4 -31.87 16.36 -47.13
C LYS A 4 -30.86 15.82 -46.09
N SER A 5 -30.53 14.54 -46.27
CA SER A 5 -29.41 13.71 -45.78
C SER A 5 -28.09 14.40 -45.39
N LYS A 6 -27.40 13.88 -44.35
CA LYS A 6 -26.03 13.30 -44.41
C LYS A 6 -25.54 12.74 -43.05
N GLU A 7 -25.42 11.41 -42.91
CA GLU A 7 -24.19 10.56 -42.92
C GLU A 7 -23.54 10.42 -41.52
N PHE A 8 -23.56 9.24 -40.87
CA PHE A 8 -22.78 8.00 -41.05
C PHE A 8 -21.53 7.97 -40.15
N VAL A 9 -21.52 7.06 -39.16
CA VAL A 9 -20.37 6.18 -38.88
C VAL A 9 -20.91 4.84 -38.37
N ASP A 10 -20.70 3.82 -39.19
CA ASP A 10 -20.83 2.39 -38.90
C ASP A 10 -19.55 1.86 -38.24
N THR A 11 -19.69 0.76 -37.51
CA THR A 11 -18.84 -0.46 -37.54
C THR A 11 -18.56 -0.98 -36.12
N SER A 12 -19.20 -2.07 -35.65
CA SER A 12 -19.09 -3.50 -36.02
C SER A 12 -18.30 -4.23 -34.90
N ASP A 13 -18.98 -5.07 -34.10
CA ASP A 13 -18.98 -6.56 -34.17
C ASP A 13 -17.70 -7.14 -33.53
N SER A 14 -17.69 -8.08 -32.59
CA SER A 14 -18.41 -9.35 -32.58
C SER A 14 -18.26 -9.99 -31.19
N GLY A 15 -19.36 -10.48 -30.61
CA GLY A 15 -19.35 -11.29 -29.38
C GLY A 15 -19.18 -12.77 -29.72
N SER A 16 -18.24 -13.46 -29.06
CA SER A 16 -18.04 -14.90 -29.21
C SER A 16 -18.40 -15.64 -27.93
N ASP A 17 -19.62 -16.16 -27.89
CA ASP A 17 -20.07 -17.22 -26.99
C ASP A 17 -19.50 -18.58 -27.47
N ASN A 18 -19.12 -19.46 -26.53
CA ASN A 18 -18.77 -20.84 -26.83
C ASN A 18 -19.32 -21.78 -25.74
N GLU A 19 -20.30 -22.61 -26.10
CA GLU A 19 -20.85 -23.71 -25.30
C GLU A 19 -20.99 -24.97 -26.17
N SER A 20 -20.95 -26.15 -25.51
CA SER A 20 -21.26 -27.53 -25.97
C SER A 20 -20.06 -28.34 -26.53
N GLY A 21 -19.77 -29.61 -26.21
CA GLY A 21 -20.36 -30.67 -25.38
C GLY A 21 -19.85 -32.07 -25.84
N ALA A 22 -19.79 -33.05 -24.92
CA ALA A 22 -19.79 -34.54 -25.10
C ALA A 22 -18.47 -35.41 -25.12
N LYS A 23 -18.14 -35.96 -23.92
CA LYS A 23 -18.11 -37.38 -23.44
C LYS A 23 -17.31 -38.54 -24.12
N ALA A 24 -16.66 -39.34 -23.24
CA ALA A 24 -16.19 -40.78 -23.28
C ALA A 24 -14.67 -41.01 -23.51
N THR A 25 -13.86 -41.83 -22.79
CA THR A 25 -14.02 -42.87 -21.74
C THR A 25 -12.67 -43.17 -21.01
N SER A 26 -12.76 -43.53 -19.71
CA SER A 26 -12.00 -44.57 -18.96
C SER A 26 -10.48 -44.48 -18.66
N LYS A 27 -10.11 -44.16 -17.40
CA LYS A 27 -9.54 -45.09 -16.37
C LYS A 27 -9.02 -44.33 -15.12
N LYS A 28 -9.45 -44.77 -13.92
CA LYS A 28 -9.01 -44.38 -12.55
C LYS A 28 -8.51 -45.67 -11.84
N PRO A 29 -7.60 -45.62 -10.84
CA PRO A 29 -7.97 -45.46 -9.42
C PRO A 29 -7.08 -44.42 -8.67
N LYS A 30 -7.61 -43.52 -7.83
CA LYS A 30 -7.77 -43.59 -6.34
C LYS A 30 -6.43 -43.73 -5.59
N ALA A 31 -6.09 -43.06 -4.48
CA ALA A 31 -6.64 -42.04 -3.58
C ALA A 31 -5.50 -41.72 -2.56
N LYS A 32 -5.36 -40.55 -1.94
CA LYS A 32 -5.85 -40.19 -0.58
C LYS A 32 -5.11 -38.88 -0.21
N SER A 33 -5.80 -37.76 0.06
CA SER A 33 -6.22 -37.27 1.39
C SER A 33 -5.08 -36.63 2.19
N SER A 34 -5.13 -35.31 2.41
CA SER A 34 -5.26 -34.70 3.76
C SER A 34 -4.96 -33.20 3.75
N ASP A 35 -5.94 -32.42 4.19
CA ASP A 35 -5.89 -31.18 4.97
C ASP A 35 -4.57 -30.41 5.14
N GLY A 36 -4.67 -29.10 4.91
CA GLY A 36 -4.61 -28.16 6.02
C GLY A 36 -3.29 -27.44 6.29
N LYS A 37 -3.43 -26.10 6.32
CA LYS A 37 -2.68 -25.11 7.10
C LYS A 37 -1.36 -24.56 6.54
N HIS A 38 -1.47 -23.27 6.21
CA HIS A 38 -0.54 -22.20 6.57
C HIS A 38 0.47 -22.56 7.66
N ASP A 39 1.75 -22.34 7.38
CA ASP A 39 2.59 -21.44 8.17
C ASP A 39 3.82 -21.00 7.33
N PRO A 40 4.13 -19.69 7.23
CA PRO A 40 5.33 -19.19 6.56
C PRO A 40 6.58 -19.33 7.45
N PRO A 41 7.79 -19.38 6.87
CA PRO A 41 9.01 -19.76 7.57
C PRO A 41 9.46 -18.70 8.59
N ALA A 42 9.61 -19.14 9.84
CA ALA A 42 10.07 -18.33 10.95
C ALA A 42 11.60 -18.09 10.91
N LYS A 43 11.96 -16.88 11.36
CA LYS A 43 13.23 -16.46 11.97
C LYS A 43 14.39 -16.14 11.01
N ARG A 44 14.40 -14.91 10.50
CA ARG A 44 15.63 -14.12 10.37
C ARG A 44 15.74 -13.17 11.55
N ALA A 45 16.70 -13.46 12.42
CA ALA A 45 17.24 -12.51 13.39
C ALA A 45 18.08 -11.46 12.66
N LYS A 46 17.94 -10.17 13.01
CA LYS A 46 19.08 -9.26 13.19
C LYS A 46 18.61 -7.93 13.80
N SER A 47 19.20 -7.58 14.95
CA SER A 47 19.67 -6.26 15.45
C SER A 47 18.93 -4.98 15.00
N ASN A 48 18.70 -3.98 15.83
CA ASN A 48 19.68 -3.36 16.73
C ASN A 48 18.87 -2.45 17.68
N GLU A 49 18.91 -2.71 18.98
CA GLU A 49 18.50 -1.72 19.98
C GLU A 49 19.71 -0.81 20.22
N GLU A 50 19.77 0.32 19.53
CA GLU A 50 20.55 1.46 20.00
C GLU A 50 19.80 2.76 19.79
N ASP A 51 19.61 3.43 20.92
CA ASP A 51 19.49 4.87 21.14
C ASP A 51 18.39 5.64 20.40
N SER A 52 17.31 5.96 21.13
CA SER A 52 16.64 7.26 20.97
C SER A 52 15.67 7.49 22.13
N GLY A 53 15.81 8.64 22.80
CA GLY A 53 14.94 9.09 23.87
C GLY A 53 13.46 8.91 23.54
N ALA A 54 12.66 8.57 24.57
CA ALA A 54 11.29 8.11 24.49
C ALA A 54 10.38 8.97 23.59
N VAL A 55 10.42 8.72 22.28
CA VAL A 55 9.44 9.22 21.32
C VAL A 55 8.27 8.26 21.37
N ALA A 56 7.09 8.78 21.72
CA ALA A 56 5.84 8.00 21.78
C ALA A 56 5.67 7.22 20.47
N SER A 57 5.90 5.91 20.55
CA SER A 57 5.88 5.01 19.41
C SER A 57 4.74 4.02 19.63
N LYS A 58 3.83 3.93 18.67
CA LYS A 58 2.75 2.92 18.67
C LYS A 58 2.95 1.93 17.53
N THR A 59 2.37 0.74 17.66
CA THR A 59 2.32 -0.24 16.56
C THR A 59 1.06 0.00 15.73
N GLY A 60 1.23 0.10 14.42
CA GLY A 60 0.15 0.31 13.47
C GLY A 60 -0.60 -0.97 13.13
N SER A 61 -1.75 -0.82 12.49
CA SER A 61 -2.56 -1.95 12.05
C SER A 61 -1.84 -2.87 11.06
N GLY A 62 -0.82 -2.37 10.34
CA GLY A 62 0.03 -3.16 9.45
C GLY A 62 1.29 -3.73 10.10
N GLY A 63 1.47 -3.58 11.42
CA GLY A 63 2.66 -4.03 12.15
C GLY A 63 3.86 -3.08 12.06
N GLU A 64 3.73 -1.95 11.36
CA GLU A 64 4.76 -0.91 11.34
C GLU A 64 4.83 -0.12 12.65
N ARG A 65 6.03 0.37 12.96
CA ARG A 65 6.23 1.33 14.05
C ARG A 65 5.81 2.73 13.58
N LEU A 66 4.97 3.38 14.37
CA LEU A 66 4.48 4.74 14.16
C LEU A 66 5.11 5.66 15.17
N TYR A 67 5.85 6.66 14.69
CA TYR A 67 6.45 7.73 15.48
C TYR A 67 5.53 8.95 15.44
N GLU A 68 5.01 9.38 16.59
CA GLU A 68 4.11 10.54 16.65
C GLU A 68 4.88 11.86 16.45
N ILE A 69 4.39 12.70 15.53
CA ILE A 69 4.92 14.06 15.26
C ILE A 69 3.88 15.16 15.52
N GLY A 70 2.68 14.80 15.95
CA GLY A 70 1.59 15.69 16.31
C GLY A 70 0.29 14.92 16.55
N LYS A 71 -0.73 15.60 17.11
CA LYS A 71 -1.98 15.07 17.71
C LYS A 71 -2.76 13.97 16.94
N SER A 72 -2.46 13.76 15.65
CA SER A 72 -2.89 12.60 14.85
C SER A 72 -1.99 12.39 13.63
N ARG A 73 -0.69 12.72 13.73
CA ARG A 73 0.26 12.64 12.61
C ARG A 73 1.41 11.75 12.99
N TYR A 74 1.71 10.80 12.12
CA TYR A 74 2.72 9.79 12.37
C TYR A 74 3.69 9.67 11.21
N VAL A 75 4.92 9.34 11.56
CA VAL A 75 5.93 8.84 10.63
C VAL A 75 6.00 7.32 10.79
N SER A 76 6.00 6.56 9.69
CA SER A 76 6.22 5.11 9.73
C SER A 76 7.09 4.64 8.59
N VAL A 77 7.72 3.49 8.76
CA VAL A 77 8.50 2.84 7.69
C VAL A 77 7.75 1.57 7.28
N SER A 78 7.42 1.48 5.99
CA SER A 78 6.72 0.33 5.40
C SER A 78 7.50 -0.19 4.20
N GLU A 79 7.36 -1.48 3.89
CA GLU A 79 7.92 -2.06 2.67
C GLU A 79 6.82 -2.32 1.64
N PHE A 80 7.03 -1.88 0.40
CA PHE A 80 6.15 -2.19 -0.73
C PHE A 80 6.97 -2.68 -1.91
N LYS A 81 6.65 -3.89 -2.40
CA LYS A 81 7.38 -4.55 -3.50
C LYS A 81 8.90 -4.61 -3.26
N GLY A 82 9.31 -4.93 -2.04
CA GLY A 82 10.72 -5.03 -1.65
C GLY A 82 11.47 -3.69 -1.55
N LYS A 83 10.75 -2.57 -1.59
CA LYS A 83 11.33 -1.23 -1.44
C LYS A 83 10.83 -0.56 -0.16
N PRO A 84 11.71 0.04 0.65
CA PRO A 84 11.31 0.78 1.84
C PRO A 84 10.71 2.13 1.44
N TYR A 85 9.65 2.50 2.14
CA TYR A 85 8.97 3.79 2.03
C TYR A 85 8.80 4.39 3.43
N ILE A 86 9.03 5.69 3.52
CA ILE A 86 8.82 6.46 4.75
C ILE A 86 7.50 7.22 4.58
N ASN A 87 6.51 6.88 5.37
CA ASN A 87 5.20 7.53 5.33
C ASN A 87 5.14 8.64 6.37
N ILE A 88 4.71 9.84 5.97
CA ILE A 88 4.38 10.94 6.87
C ILE A 88 2.89 11.22 6.64
N ARG A 89 2.02 10.79 7.56
CA ARG A 89 0.57 10.75 7.31
C ARG A 89 -0.26 11.20 8.52
N GLU A 90 -1.34 11.93 8.24
CA GLU A 90 -2.39 12.24 9.21
C GLU A 90 -3.37 11.08 9.28
N TYR A 91 -3.70 10.65 10.50
CA TYR A 91 -4.68 9.63 10.80
C TYR A 91 -5.96 10.31 11.27
N TYR A 92 -7.09 9.71 10.96
CA TYR A 92 -8.39 10.10 11.46
C TYR A 92 -8.99 8.96 12.25
N GLU A 93 -9.81 9.29 13.24
CA GLU A 93 -10.54 8.30 14.02
C GLU A 93 -11.88 8.02 13.35
N ASP A 94 -12.17 6.74 13.14
CA ASP A 94 -13.46 6.25 12.65
C ASP A 94 -13.94 5.14 13.59
N LYS A 95 -14.99 5.43 14.36
CA LYS A 95 -15.59 4.50 15.34
C LYS A 95 -14.58 3.95 16.37
N GLY A 96 -13.69 4.79 16.88
CA GLY A 96 -12.66 4.39 17.84
C GLY A 96 -11.44 3.71 17.22
N VAL A 97 -11.37 3.59 15.89
CA VAL A 97 -10.23 3.02 15.17
C VAL A 97 -9.52 4.09 14.37
N GLU A 98 -8.24 4.28 14.61
CA GLU A 98 -7.42 5.19 13.83
C GLU A 98 -7.11 4.60 12.45
N LYS A 99 -7.39 5.38 11.41
CA LYS A 99 -7.16 5.01 10.01
C LYS A 99 -6.29 6.04 9.31
N PRO A 100 -5.43 5.62 8.38
CA PRO A 100 -4.62 6.54 7.59
C PRO A 100 -5.54 7.43 6.74
N GLY A 101 -5.42 8.75 6.88
CA GLY A 101 -6.16 9.72 6.09
C GLY A 101 -5.56 9.97 4.72
N LYS A 102 -6.27 10.73 3.88
CA LYS A 102 -5.80 11.15 2.54
C LYS A 102 -4.60 12.10 2.61
N LYS A 103 -4.49 12.88 3.68
CA LYS A 103 -3.39 13.85 3.89
C LYS A 103 -2.12 13.12 4.32
N GLY A 104 -1.09 13.22 3.50
CA GLY A 104 0.22 12.66 3.79
C GLY A 104 1.02 12.40 2.52
N ILE A 105 2.27 12.00 2.70
CA ILE A 105 3.18 11.65 1.62
C ILE A 105 3.93 10.36 1.99
N SER A 106 4.22 9.55 0.97
CA SER A 106 5.11 8.41 1.08
C SER A 106 6.39 8.75 0.32
N LEU A 107 7.49 8.83 1.05
CA LEU A 107 8.80 9.18 0.53
C LEU A 107 9.59 7.91 0.20
N THR A 108 10.36 7.94 -0.87
CA THR A 108 11.40 6.95 -1.12
C THR A 108 12.60 7.18 -0.18
N ALA A 109 13.49 6.19 -0.06
CA ALA A 109 14.74 6.35 0.68
C ALA A 109 15.54 7.58 0.22
N ASP A 110 15.69 7.78 -1.09
CA ASP A 110 16.44 8.91 -1.65
C ASP A 110 15.81 10.27 -1.28
N GLN A 111 14.48 10.36 -1.32
CA GLN A 111 13.75 11.56 -0.93
C GLN A 111 13.90 11.86 0.56
N TRP A 112 13.91 10.82 1.40
CA TRP A 112 14.16 10.95 2.83
C TRP A 112 15.58 11.44 3.12
N ASP A 113 16.58 10.91 2.42
CA ASP A 113 17.96 11.39 2.55
C ASP A 113 18.10 12.85 2.12
N ARG A 114 17.42 13.25 1.04
CA ARG A 114 17.39 14.65 0.64
C ARG A 114 16.71 15.53 1.68
N LEU A 115 15.60 15.09 2.26
CA LEU A 115 14.90 15.82 3.32
C LEU A 115 15.84 16.05 4.52
N LYS A 116 16.52 14.99 5.00
CA LYS A 116 17.50 15.09 6.10
C LYS A 116 18.59 16.12 5.81
N SER A 117 19.13 16.15 4.58
CA SER A 117 20.16 17.13 4.20
C SER A 117 19.67 18.59 4.25
N LEU A 118 18.37 18.81 4.09
CA LEU A 118 17.76 20.14 4.05
C LEU A 118 17.27 20.62 5.42
N VAL A 119 17.18 19.74 6.44
CA VAL A 119 16.65 20.09 7.78
C VAL A 119 17.32 21.34 8.35
N ASN A 120 18.64 21.41 8.34
CA ASN A 120 19.39 22.57 8.86
C ASN A 120 19.05 23.89 8.15
N GLN A 121 18.77 23.83 6.84
CA GLN A 121 18.40 25.02 6.08
C GLN A 121 16.96 25.44 6.39
N VAL A 122 16.05 24.47 6.44
CA VAL A 122 14.65 24.69 6.83
C VAL A 122 14.57 25.28 8.24
N ASP A 123 15.36 24.78 9.19
CA ASP A 123 15.41 25.30 10.56
C ASP A 123 15.89 26.75 10.63
N LYS A 124 16.85 27.14 9.78
CA LYS A 124 17.29 28.54 9.67
C LYS A 124 16.18 29.44 9.15
N ASP A 125 15.41 28.98 8.17
CA ASP A 125 14.32 29.78 7.59
C ASP A 125 13.11 29.85 8.54
N LEU A 126 12.79 28.78 9.27
CA LEU A 126 11.76 28.77 10.32
C LEU A 126 12.05 29.78 11.43
N LYS A 127 13.32 30.01 11.78
CA LYS A 127 13.73 31.00 12.78
C LYS A 127 13.57 32.45 12.29
N LYS A 128 13.66 32.69 10.98
CA LYS A 128 13.48 34.03 10.38
C LYS A 128 12.01 34.41 10.21
N SER A 129 11.14 33.42 10.09
CA SER A 129 9.69 33.60 9.91
C SER A 129 8.91 33.70 11.23
N LYS A 130 9.60 33.89 12.35
CA LYS A 130 9.05 34.12 13.69
C LYS A 130 9.30 35.56 14.09
#